data_AF-A0A2V6SLS2-F1
#
_entry.id   AF-A0A2V6SLS2-F1
#
_cell.length_a   1.000
_cell.length_b   1.000
_cell.length_c   1.000
_cell.angle_alpha   90.00
_cell.angle_beta   90.00
_cell.angle_gamma   90.00
#
_symmetry.space_group_name_H-M   'P 1'
#
loop_
_entity.id
_entity.type
_entity.pdbx_description
1 polymer ?
#
loop_
_entity_poly.entity_id
_entity_poly.type
_entity_poly.pdbx_seq_one_letter_code
_entity_poly.pdbx_strand_id
1 'polypeptide(L)' 'MDDVLARSAAGIAGRLRVRGADAVYIAAAAGLRLPLVTWDREQRARAARLVEVLVPEEGE' A
#
# COMPACT_ATOMS: atom_id res chain seq x y z
N MET A 1 8.54 12.87 9.23
CA MET A 1 8.07 11.98 8.15
C MET A 1 9.06 12.09 7.02
N ASP A 2 9.46 11.00 6.38
CA ASP A 2 10.32 11.05 5.20
C ASP A 2 9.59 11.77 4.05
N ASP A 3 10.17 12.85 3.53
CA ASP A 3 9.56 13.69 2.50
C ASP A 3 9.36 12.96 1.15
N VAL A 4 10.23 12.01 0.82
CA VAL A 4 10.12 11.22 -0.41
C VAL A 4 8.95 10.25 -0.28
N LEU A 5 8.85 9.57 0.87
CA LEU A 5 7.73 8.68 1.18
C LEU A 5 6.41 9.47 1.20
N ALA A 6 6.40 10.65 1.82
CA ALA A 6 5.25 11.53 1.91
C ALA A 6 4.69 11.92 0.52
N ARG A 7 5.57 12.38 -0.38
CA ARG A 7 5.20 12.76 -1.74
C ARG A 7 4.69 11.57 -2.55
N SER A 8 5.35 10.42 -2.42
CA SER A 8 4.92 9.18 -3.09
C SER A 8 3.54 8.75 -2.60
N ALA A 9 3.32 8.73 -1.29
CA ALA A 9 2.04 8.39 -0.68
C ALA A 9 0.91 9.33 -1.13
N ALA A 10 1.13 10.64 -1.16
CA ALA A 10 0.14 11.59 -1.66
C ALA A 10 -0.26 11.31 -3.12
N GLY A 11 0.73 11.02 -3.98
CA GLY A 11 0.47 10.65 -5.38
C GLY A 11 -0.30 9.33 -5.52
N ILE A 12 0.05 8.34 -4.70
CA ILE A 12 -0.63 7.03 -4.67
C ILE A 12 -2.07 7.18 -4.16
N ALA A 13 -2.31 7.98 -3.12
CA ALA A 13 -3.64 8.24 -2.60
C ALA A 13 -4.57 8.78 -3.69
N GLY A 14 -4.11 9.75 -4.48
CA GLY A 14 -4.87 10.29 -5.60
C GLY A 14 -5.11 9.26 -6.71
N ARG A 15 -4.07 8.55 -7.17
CA ARG A 15 -4.15 7.62 -8.30
C ARG A 15 -4.97 6.36 -8.00
N LEU A 16 -4.80 5.80 -6.81
CA LEU A 16 -5.49 4.58 -6.39
C LEU A 16 -6.80 4.87 -5.64
N ARG A 17 -7.09 6.16 -5.36
CA ARG A 17 -8.25 6.62 -4.58
C ARG A 17 -8.31 5.99 -3.18
N VAL A 18 -7.17 5.73 -2.54
CA VAL A 18 -7.10 5.12 -1.19
C VAL A 18 -6.95 6.19 -0.10
N ARG A 19 -7.20 5.82 1.16
CA ARG A 19 -7.00 6.74 2.29
C ARG A 19 -5.50 7.02 2.49
N GLY A 20 -5.19 8.14 3.15
CA GLY A 20 -3.79 8.56 3.36
C GLY A 20 -2.93 7.51 4.06
N ALA A 21 -3.46 6.86 5.11
CA ALA A 21 -2.75 5.79 5.81
C ALA A 21 -2.46 4.60 4.87
N ASP A 22 -3.44 4.19 4.07
CA ASP A 22 -3.27 3.09 3.11
C ASP A 22 -2.19 3.42 2.08
N ALA A 23 -2.18 4.67 1.60
CA ALA A 23 -1.22 5.14 0.62
C ALA A 23 0.21 5.14 1.15
N VAL A 24 0.42 5.42 2.45
CA VAL A 24 1.75 5.36 3.08
C VAL A 24 2.29 3.94 3.07
N TYR A 25 1.49 2.94 3.45
CA TYR A 25 1.92 1.54 3.43
C TYR A 25 2.19 1.04 2.01
N ILE A 26 1.34 1.42 1.04
CA ILE A 26 1.56 1.08 -0.37
C ILE A 26 2.85 1.74 -0.89
N ALA A 27 3.10 3.00 -0.55
CA ALA A 27 4.29 3.73 -0.96
C ALA A 27 5.57 3.10 -0.36
N ALA A 28 5.52 2.66 0.90
CA ALA A 28 6.62 1.99 1.56
C ALA A 28 6.92 0.63 0.87
N ALA A 29 5.89 -0.19 0.64
CA ALA A 29 6.03 -1.47 -0.06
C ALA A 29 6.64 -1.28 -1.47
N ALA A 30 6.14 -0.30 -2.23
CA ALA A 30 6.66 0.02 -3.57
C ALA A 30 8.11 0.51 -3.53
N GLY A 31 8.44 1.40 -2.59
CA GLY A 31 9.80 1.96 -2.45
C GLY A 31 10.82 0.92 -2.02
N LEU A 32 10.42 -0.03 -1.17
CA LEU A 32 11.28 -1.11 -0.67
C LEU A 32 11.28 -2.36 -1.57
N ARG A 33 10.41 -2.41 -2.59
CA ARG A 33 10.19 -3.58 -3.45
C ARG A 33 9.80 -4.83 -2.65
N LEU A 34 8.88 -4.65 -1.71
CA LEU A 34 8.34 -5.72 -0.87
C LEU A 34 6.83 -5.90 -1.17
N PRO A 35 6.28 -7.10 -0.94
CA PRO A 35 4.84 -7.29 -0.99
C PRO A 35 4.14 -6.50 0.11
N LEU A 36 2.93 -6.01 -0.18
CA LEU A 36 2.02 -5.49 0.83
C LEU A 36 1.20 -6.63 1.42
N VAL A 37 1.44 -6.94 2.68
CA VAL A 37 0.65 -7.92 3.44
C VAL A 37 -0.46 -7.20 4.18
N THR A 38 -1.73 -7.50 3.88
CA THR A 38 -2.87 -6.86 4.56
C THR A 38 -4.16 -7.68 4.48
N TRP A 39 -4.98 -7.61 5.53
CA TRP A 39 -6.34 -8.16 5.53
C TRP A 39 -7.36 -7.20 4.89
N ASP A 40 -7.04 -5.92 4.75
CA ASP A 40 -7.97 -4.92 4.22
C ASP A 40 -8.28 -5.18 2.74
N ARG A 41 -9.53 -5.54 2.45
CA ARG A 41 -9.98 -5.93 1.10
C ARG A 41 -9.89 -4.78 0.10
N GLU A 42 -10.17 -3.56 0.52
CA GLU A 42 -10.17 -2.38 -0.36
C GLU A 42 -8.73 -1.96 -0.68
N GLN A 43 -7.87 -1.95 0.34
CA GLN A 43 -6.44 -1.73 0.18
C GLN A 43 -5.82 -2.78 -0.73
N ARG A 44 -6.12 -4.07 -0.53
CA ARG A 44 -5.64 -5.16 -1.40
C ARG A 44 -6.02 -4.93 -2.86
N ALA A 45 -7.32 -4.73 -3.12
CA ALA A 45 -7.85 -4.59 -4.47
C ALA A 45 -7.22 -3.41 -5.22
N ARG A 46 -6.97 -2.30 -4.50
CA ARG A 46 -6.40 -1.09 -5.09
C ARG A 46 -4.88 -1.15 -5.22
N ALA A 47 -4.20 -1.67 -4.20
CA ALA A 47 -2.74 -1.78 -4.15
C ALA A 47 -2.17 -2.79 -5.15
N ALA A 48 -2.91 -3.85 -5.48
CA ALA A 48 -2.51 -4.89 -6.44
C ALA A 48 -2.22 -4.34 -7.86
N ARG A 49 -2.62 -3.09 -8.15
CA ARG A 49 -2.29 -2.38 -9.39
C ARG A 49 -0.85 -1.84 -9.43
N LEU A 50 -0.15 -1.83 -8.30
CA LEU A 50 1.16 -1.19 -8.13
C LEU A 50 2.18 -2.09 -7.45
N VAL A 51 1.77 -2.89 -6.48
CA VAL A 51 2.65 -3.78 -5.72
C VAL A 51 2.05 -5.18 -5.65
N GLU A 52 2.90 -6.18 -5.42
CA GLU A 52 2.42 -7.50 -5.02
C GLU A 52 1.68 -7.39 -3.69
N VAL A 53 0.58 -8.14 -3.54
CA VAL A 53 -0.27 -8.09 -2.36
C VAL A 53 -0.49 -9.51 -1.86
N LEU A 54 -0.25 -9.72 -0.57
CA LEU A 54 -0.47 -10.99 0.11
C LEU A 54 -1.54 -10.80 1.20
N VAL A 55 -2.25 -11.88 1.48
CA VAL A 55 -3.21 -11.96 2.58
C VAL A 55 -2.58 -12.85 3.64
N PRO A 56 -2.51 -12.43 4.92
CA PRO A 56 -2.03 -13.32 5.96
C PRO A 56 -2.88 -14.58 6.04
N GLU A 57 -2.25 -15.72 6.29
CA GLU A 57 -2.94 -16.95 6.65
C GLU A 57 -3.60 -16.76 8.03
N GLU A 58 -4.85 -17.19 8.17
CA GLU A 58 -5.47 -17.30 9.49
C GLU A 58 -4.79 -18.46 10.20
N GLY A 59 -3.99 -18.17 11.23
CA GLY A 59 -3.33 -19.22 12.01
C GLY A 59 -4.36 -20.11 12.70
N GLU A 60 -4.14 -21.43 12.64
CA GLU A 60 -4.91 -22.46 13.35
C GLU A 60 -4.86 -22.31 14.88
#